data_AF-A0A1E5K6N7-F1
#
_entry.id   AF-A0A1E5K6N7-F1
#
_cell.length_a   1.000
_cell.length_b   1.000
_cell.length_c   1.000
_cell.angle_alpha   90.00
_cell.angle_beta   90.00
_cell.angle_gamma   90.00
#
_symmetry.space_group_name_H-M   'P 1'
#
loop_
_entity.id
_entity.type
_entity.pdbx_description
1 polymer ?
#
loop_
_entity_poly.entity_id
_entity_poly.type
_entity_poly.pdbx_seq_one_letter_code
_entity_poly.pdbx_strand_id
1 'polypeptide(L)'
;MKINEVSKLTGLAISTLRFYERKNLIPNKYVKRDVNNYRVYSEEIVEYLEDVKAILSADFSIEELSLMVNQKINLSYDEKKVMLEQKIKEIDAIREQLTRSKKFLNEILEGKAEFQTEC
;
A
#
# COMPACT_ATOMS: atom_id res chain seq x y z
N MET A 1 4.27 4.16 21.62
CA MET A 1 5.32 4.95 20.94
C MET A 1 4.81 6.33 20.49
N LYS A 2 5.68 7.33 20.34
CA LYS A 2 5.35 8.66 19.76
C LYS A 2 5.54 8.65 18.24
N ILE A 3 4.98 9.65 17.53
CA ILE A 3 5.06 9.72 16.05
C ILE A 3 6.52 9.74 15.54
N ASN A 4 7.45 10.31 16.30
CA ASN A 4 8.87 10.33 15.94
C ASN A 4 9.49 8.92 15.96
N GLU A 5 9.04 8.05 16.87
CA GLU A 5 9.50 6.66 16.95
C GLU A 5 8.92 5.86 15.79
N VAL A 6 7.63 6.02 15.50
CA VAL A 6 6.98 5.40 14.32
C VAL A 6 7.72 5.79 13.04
N SER A 7 8.05 7.07 12.89
CA SER A 7 8.78 7.60 11.74
C SER A 7 10.15 6.94 11.57
N LYS A 8 10.89 6.74 12.67
CA LYS A 8 12.18 6.06 12.64
C LYS A 8 12.06 4.57 12.29
N LEU A 9 11.04 3.89 12.84
CA LEU A 9 10.86 2.45 12.64
C LEU A 9 10.37 2.10 11.23
N THR A 10 9.47 2.92 10.68
CA THR A 10 8.88 2.69 9.33
C THR A 10 9.64 3.39 8.20
N GLY A 11 10.56 4.30 8.54
CA GLY A 11 11.24 5.18 7.58
C GLY A 11 10.32 6.22 6.93
N LEU A 12 9.05 6.32 7.33
CA LEU A 12 8.11 7.30 6.81
C LEU A 12 8.34 8.67 7.45
N ALA A 13 8.31 9.74 6.64
CA ALA A 13 8.35 11.10 7.16
C ALA A 13 7.13 11.37 8.06
N ILE A 14 7.33 12.19 9.10
CA ILE A 14 6.24 12.59 10.02
C ILE A 14 5.08 13.25 9.25
N SER A 15 5.38 14.00 8.19
CA SER A 15 4.37 14.60 7.29
C SER A 15 3.50 13.53 6.62
N THR A 16 4.10 12.44 6.16
CA THR A 16 3.42 11.29 5.55
C THR A 16 2.54 10.57 6.57
N LEU A 17 3.05 10.31 7.78
CA LEU A 17 2.24 9.72 8.86
C LEU A 17 1.02 10.57 9.18
N ARG A 18 1.21 11.90 9.33
CA ARG A 18 0.09 12.84 9.53
C ARG A 18 -0.87 12.90 8.34
N PHE A 19 -0.36 12.72 7.13
CA PHE A 19 -1.21 12.66 5.94
C PHE A 19 -2.08 11.40 5.95
N TYR A 20 -1.52 10.24 6.29
CA TYR A 20 -2.26 8.98 6.44
C TYR A 20 -3.31 9.07 7.55
N GLU A 21 -3.02 9.72 8.68
CA GLU A 21 -4.02 10.01 9.70
C GLU A 21 -5.19 10.85 9.15
N ARG A 22 -4.89 11.94 8.42
CA ARG A 22 -5.93 12.81 7.84
C ARG A 22 -6.80 12.08 6.82
N LYS A 23 -6.21 11.13 6.07
CA LYS A 23 -6.94 10.28 5.13
C LYS A 23 -7.70 9.14 5.82
N ASN A 24 -7.68 9.03 7.14
CA ASN A 24 -8.23 7.90 7.91
C ASN A 24 -7.64 6.53 7.50
N LEU A 25 -6.44 6.54 6.90
CA LEU A 25 -5.69 5.33 6.57
C LEU A 25 -5.04 4.74 7.81
N ILE A 26 -4.83 5.51 8.88
CA ILE A 26 -4.42 4.98 10.18
C ILE A 26 -5.68 4.82 11.04
N PRO A 27 -6.15 3.57 11.28
CA PRO A 27 -7.28 3.31 12.18
C PRO A 27 -7.08 3.86 13.59
N ASN A 28 -8.16 4.38 14.18
CA ASN A 28 -8.15 4.87 15.56
C ASN A 28 -7.73 3.81 16.58
N LYS A 29 -7.86 2.51 16.28
CA LYS A 29 -7.38 1.43 17.18
C LYS A 29 -5.88 1.52 17.46
N TYR A 30 -5.10 2.06 16.51
CA TYR A 30 -3.66 2.23 16.65
C TYR A 30 -3.26 3.56 17.29
N VAL A 31 -4.21 4.46 17.57
CA VAL A 31 -3.94 5.81 18.09
C VAL A 31 -4.71 6.06 19.37
N LYS A 32 -3.99 6.28 20.47
CA LYS A 32 -4.56 6.63 21.77
C LYS A 32 -3.98 7.97 22.25
N ARG A 33 -4.59 8.54 23.29
CA ARG A 33 -4.02 9.67 24.02
C ARG A 33 -3.56 9.21 25.40
N ASP A 34 -2.37 9.65 25.79
CA ASP A 34 -1.87 9.40 27.15
C ASP A 34 -2.50 10.36 28.17
N VAL A 35 -2.13 10.20 29.44
CA VAL A 35 -2.57 11.03 30.57
C VAL A 35 -2.22 12.52 30.39
N ASN A 36 -1.21 12.83 29.58
CA ASN A 36 -0.77 14.18 29.26
C ASN A 36 -1.38 14.68 27.94
N ASN A 37 -2.41 14.00 27.43
CA ASN A 37 -3.15 14.33 26.21
C ASN A 37 -2.31 14.27 24.92
N TYR A 38 -1.12 13.64 24.94
CA TYR A 38 -0.31 13.43 23.73
C TYR A 38 -0.75 12.18 22.98
N ARG A 39 -0.65 12.21 21.64
CA ARG A 39 -0.86 11.02 20.82
C ARG A 39 0.21 9.96 21.11
N VAL A 40 -0.24 8.73 21.29
CA VAL A 40 0.59 7.53 21.45
C VAL A 40 0.05 6.47 20.51
N TYR A 41 0.96 5.86 19.76
CA TYR A 41 0.65 4.80 18.82
C TYR A 41 0.96 3.44 19.46
N SER A 42 0.17 2.41 19.09
CA SER A 42 0.49 1.02 19.46
C SER A 42 1.67 0.50 18.64
N GLU A 43 2.29 -0.58 19.09
CA GLU A 43 3.43 -1.19 18.41
C GLU A 43 3.03 -1.85 17.08
N GLU A 44 1.80 -2.37 17.00
CA GLU A 44 1.28 -3.02 15.80
C GLU A 44 1.11 -2.04 14.62
N ILE A 45 1.19 -0.72 14.85
CA ILE A 45 1.11 0.26 13.76
C ILE A 45 2.30 0.13 12.80
N VAL A 46 3.45 -0.32 13.27
CA VAL A 46 4.67 -0.41 12.45
C VAL A 46 4.47 -1.46 11.35
N GLU A 47 4.05 -2.66 11.73
CA GLU A 47 3.73 -3.74 10.80
C GLU A 47 2.61 -3.33 9.83
N TYR A 48 1.55 -2.72 10.36
CA TYR A 48 0.46 -2.20 9.53
C TYR A 48 0.93 -1.17 8.48
N LEU A 49 1.85 -0.27 8.84
CA LEU A 49 2.37 0.73 7.91
C LEU A 49 3.33 0.15 6.87
N GLU A 50 4.05 -0.93 7.20
CA GLU A 50 4.83 -1.70 6.22
C GLU A 50 3.90 -2.37 5.19
N ASP A 51 2.79 -2.97 5.63
CA ASP A 51 1.78 -3.53 4.71
C ASP A 51 1.18 -2.45 3.80
N VAL A 52 0.80 -1.30 4.37
CA VAL A 52 0.29 -0.16 3.60
C VAL A 52 1.30 0.29 2.54
N LYS A 53 2.60 0.35 2.89
CA LYS A 53 3.66 0.72 1.96
C LYS A 53 3.82 -0.31 0.84
N ALA A 54 3.77 -1.60 1.16
CA ALA A 54 3.83 -2.67 0.17
C ALA A 54 2.65 -2.57 -0.81
N ILE A 55 1.43 -2.33 -0.33
CA ILE A 55 0.25 -2.19 -1.18
C ILE A 55 0.35 -0.94 -2.06
N LEU A 56 0.77 0.22 -1.50
CA LEU A 56 0.99 1.44 -2.29
C LEU A 56 2.06 1.27 -3.38
N SER A 57 3.04 0.38 -3.17
CA SER A 57 4.03 0.06 -4.21
C SER A 57 3.48 -0.80 -5.35
N ALA A 58 2.34 -1.46 -5.14
CA ALA A 58 1.65 -2.29 -6.12
C ALA A 58 0.60 -1.50 -6.94
N ASP A 59 0.82 -0.19 -7.11
CA ASP A 59 -0.02 0.75 -7.88
C ASP A 59 -1.43 1.00 -7.30
N PHE A 60 -1.58 0.84 -5.99
CA PHE A 60 -2.79 1.22 -5.27
C PHE A 60 -2.72 2.69 -4.87
N SER A 61 -3.83 3.41 -5.01
CA SER A 61 -3.94 4.77 -4.50
C SER A 61 -4.23 4.79 -3.00
N ILE A 62 -3.85 5.90 -2.36
CA ILE A 62 -4.15 6.16 -0.95
C ILE A 62 -5.67 6.29 -0.74
N GLU A 63 -6.38 6.84 -1.72
CA GLU A 63 -7.85 6.91 -1.73
C GLU A 63 -8.48 5.52 -1.66
N GLU A 64 -8.06 4.58 -2.51
CA GLU A 64 -8.59 3.21 -2.55
C GLU A 64 -8.33 2.46 -1.24
N LEU A 65 -7.10 2.52 -0.74
CA LEU A 65 -6.75 1.94 0.55
C LEU A 65 -7.56 2.54 1.70
N SER A 66 -7.74 3.86 1.70
CA SER A 66 -8.60 4.53 2.67
C SER A 66 -10.04 4.00 2.60
N LEU A 67 -10.61 3.79 1.41
CA LEU A 67 -11.97 3.23 1.27
C LEU A 67 -12.10 1.85 1.92
N MET A 68 -11.08 1.01 1.78
CA MET A 68 -11.07 -0.35 2.32
C MET A 68 -10.98 -0.35 3.86
N VAL A 69 -10.08 0.45 4.42
CA VAL A 69 -9.74 0.43 5.85
C VAL A 69 -10.64 1.34 6.68
N ASN A 70 -11.17 2.43 6.10
CA ASN A 70 -11.95 3.41 6.85
C ASN A 70 -13.31 2.84 7.27
N GLN A 71 -13.48 2.69 8.58
CA GLN A 71 -14.71 2.18 9.20
C GLN A 71 -15.85 3.20 9.21
N LYS A 72 -15.56 4.48 8.96
CA LYS A 72 -16.59 5.54 8.89
C LYS A 72 -17.33 5.53 7.56
N ILE A 73 -16.81 4.82 6.57
CA ILE A 73 -17.45 4.69 5.27
C ILE A 73 -18.37 3.47 5.37
N ASN A 74 -19.67 3.70 5.23
CA ASN A 74 -20.71 2.67 5.22
C ASN A 74 -20.69 1.89 3.90
N LEU A 75 -19.55 1.31 3.56
CA LEU A 75 -19.49 0.24 2.56
C LEU A 75 -19.80 -1.07 3.28
N SER A 76 -20.73 -1.83 2.71
CA SER A 76 -20.98 -3.19 3.13
C SER A 76 -19.72 -4.04 2.99
N TYR A 77 -19.66 -5.14 3.75
CA TYR A 77 -18.58 -6.11 3.63
C TYR A 77 -18.45 -6.64 2.19
N ASP A 78 -19.59 -6.87 1.52
CA ASP A 78 -19.61 -7.38 0.15
C ASP A 78 -19.03 -6.38 -0.86
N GLU A 79 -19.32 -5.09 -0.73
CA GLU A 79 -18.71 -4.06 -1.58
C GLU A 79 -17.19 -3.99 -1.39
N LYS A 80 -16.71 -4.03 -0.15
CA LYS A 80 -15.27 -4.07 0.14
C LYS A 80 -14.61 -5.32 -0.42
N LYS A 81 -15.27 -6.46 -0.31
CA LYS A 81 -14.79 -7.74 -0.84
C LYS A 81 -14.66 -7.67 -2.36
N VAL A 82 -15.65 -7.15 -3.08
CA VAL A 82 -15.60 -6.98 -4.53
C VAL A 82 -14.45 -6.06 -4.95
N MET A 83 -14.23 -4.95 -4.24
CA MET A 83 -13.10 -4.06 -4.52
C MET A 83 -11.75 -4.78 -4.34
N LEU A 84 -11.60 -5.56 -3.27
CA LEU A 84 -10.37 -6.33 -3.02
C LEU A 84 -10.15 -7.43 -4.08
N GLU A 85 -11.20 -8.16 -4.45
CA GLU A 85 -11.12 -9.19 -5.50
C GLU A 85 -10.73 -8.59 -6.86
N GLN A 86 -11.30 -7.44 -7.22
CA GLN A 86 -10.94 -6.73 -8.44
C GLN A 86 -9.47 -6.30 -8.43
N LYS A 87 -8.99 -5.82 -7.28
CA LYS A 87 -7.58 -5.42 -7.13
C LYS A 87 -6.60 -6.58 -7.17
N ILE A 88 -6.97 -7.74 -6.62
CA ILE A 88 -6.16 -8.96 -6.76
C ILE A 88 -6.01 -9.35 -8.24
N LYS A 89 -7.11 -9.26 -9.02
CA LYS A 89 -7.06 -9.52 -10.47
C LYS A 89 -6.16 -8.53 -11.21
N GLU A 90 -6.17 -7.26 -10.84
CA GLU A 90 -5.27 -6.24 -11.40
C GLU A 90 -3.80 -6.57 -11.12
N ILE A 91 -3.47 -6.96 -9.89
CA ILE A 91 -2.12 -7.43 -9.53
C ILE A 91 -1.70 -8.63 -10.39
N ASP A 92 -2.59 -9.61 -10.55
CA ASP A 92 -2.29 -10.80 -11.33
C ASP A 92 -2.02 -10.49 -12.81
N ALA A 93 -2.81 -9.59 -13.40
CA ALA A 93 -2.60 -9.13 -14.78
C ALA A 93 -1.23 -8.44 -14.95
N ILE A 94 -0.86 -7.56 -14.01
CA ILE A 94 0.45 -6.89 -14.01
C ILE A 94 1.58 -7.93 -13.87
N ARG A 95 1.42 -8.91 -12.98
CA ARG A 95 2.40 -9.99 -12.80
C ARG A 95 2.60 -10.80 -14.08
N GLU A 96 1.53 -11.14 -14.78
CA GLU A 96 1.62 -11.84 -16.06
C GLU A 96 2.35 -11.01 -17.12
N GLN A 97 2.04 -9.71 -17.21
CA GLN A 97 2.70 -8.79 -18.12
C GLN A 97 4.21 -8.70 -17.82
N LEU A 98 4.59 -8.48 -16.56
CA LEU A 98 5.99 -8.43 -16.13
C LEU A 98 6.73 -9.74 -16.44
N THR A 99 6.06 -10.88 -16.26
CA THR A 99 6.63 -12.21 -16.58
C THR A 99 6.90 -12.34 -18.07
N ARG A 100 5.97 -11.90 -18.93
CA ARG A 100 6.14 -11.90 -20.39
C ARG A 100 7.27 -10.96 -20.82
N SER A 101 7.31 -9.74 -20.28
CA SER A 101 8.37 -8.77 -20.58
C SER A 101 9.74 -9.30 -20.17
N LYS A 102 9.87 -9.88 -18.96
CA LYS A 102 11.12 -10.50 -18.51
C LYS A 102 11.57 -11.64 -19.41
N LYS A 103 10.63 -12.51 -19.83
CA LYS A 103 10.92 -13.61 -20.76
C LYS A 103 11.46 -13.07 -22.09
N PHE A 104 10.79 -12.08 -22.68
CA PHE A 104 11.23 -11.46 -23.93
C PHE A 104 12.62 -10.84 -23.81
N LEU A 105 12.91 -10.12 -22.72
CA LEU A 105 14.25 -9.56 -22.47
C LEU A 105 15.32 -10.66 -22.35
N ASN A 106 15.00 -11.79 -21.71
CA ASN A 106 15.92 -12.93 -21.66
C ASN A 106 16.14 -13.57 -23.03
N GLU A 107 15.09 -13.69 -23.85
CA GLU A 107 15.21 -14.20 -25.23
C GLU A 107 16.10 -13.30 -26.09
N ILE A 108 16.03 -11.98 -25.91
CA ILE A 108 16.96 -11.03 -26.55
C ILE A 108 18.40 -11.25 -26.07
N LEU A 109 18.62 -11.38 -24.76
CA LEU A 109 19.96 -11.66 -24.21
C LEU A 109 20.56 -12.96 -24.74
N GLU A 110 19.73 -13.96 -25.02
CA GLU A 110 20.13 -15.24 -25.61
C GLU A 110 20.24 -15.21 -27.14
N GLY A 111 19.96 -14.07 -27.79
CA GLY A 111 19.98 -13.92 -29.24
C GLY A 111 18.84 -14.66 -29.96
N LYS A 112 17.77 -15.01 -29.25
CA LYS A 112 16.60 -15.75 -29.77
C LYS A 112 15.46 -14.85 -30.22
N ALA A 113 15.52 -13.56 -29.88
CA ALA A 113 14.55 -12.54 -30.26
C ALA A 113 15.24 -11.20 -30.52
N GLU A 114 14.62 -10.35 -31.34
CA GLU A 114 15.09 -8.99 -31.63
C GLU A 114 13.95 -8.01 -31.40
N PHE A 115 14.29 -6.77 -31.03
CA PHE A 115 13.32 -5.69 -31.14
C PHE A 115 13.05 -5.47 -32.62
N GLN A 116 11.78 -5.54 -33.04
CA GLN A 116 11.39 -5.14 -34.38
C GLN A 116 11.49 -3.61 -34.47
N THR A 117 12.71 -3.11 -34.65
CA THR A 117 12.95 -1.72 -35.00
C THR A 117 12.94 -1.65 -36.53
N GLU A 118 11.79 -1.31 -37.11
CA GLU A 118 11.80 -0.66 -38.42
C GLU A 118 12.33 0.76 -38.19
N CYS A 119 13.58 1.00 -38.62
CA CYS A 119 14.11 2.35 -38.80
C CYS A 119 13.55 2.96 -40.09
#